data_AF-A0A645E2E8-F1
#
_entry.id   AF-A0A645E2E8-F1
#
_cell.length_a   1.000
_cell.length_b   1.000
_cell.length_c   1.000
_cell.angle_alpha   90.00
_cell.angle_beta   90.00
_cell.angle_gamma   90.00
#
_symmetry.space_group_name_H-M   'P 1'
#
loop_
_entity.id
_entity.type
_entity.pdbx_description
1 polymer ?
#
loop_
_entity_poly.entity_id
_entity_poly.type
_entity_poly.pdbx_seq_one_letter_code
_entity_poly.pdbx_strand_id
1 'polypeptide(L)'
;MKRAVENRCESIAFPLISGGIYGYPKDEALRVASSAIQSFLDDHEMTVTLAVFDKTAFTLSRELQGAVESYIDENYVLARQDRQRRLRNEQSESLEEYDFRPSVTVKYSLRDNPPVTSAAPQALAPYEAAAESFADLLDEPFSDALLRLIDSKGMTDVEVYKRANLDRKHFSKIRAGKGYMPGKKTVIALAIALRLSPGEARDLLRQAGFALSRSQLFDVIIQYFIDNGRYDIFEINEVLFKYDQPLLGG
;
A
#
# COMPACT_ATOMS: atom_id res chain seq x y z
N MET A 1 17.25 -25.41 -7.31
CA MET A 1 16.50 -24.77 -8.41
C MET A 1 16.39 -25.67 -9.64
N LYS A 2 17.47 -25.99 -10.37
CA LYS A 2 17.43 -26.91 -11.55
C LYS A 2 16.70 -28.24 -11.30
N ARG A 3 17.05 -28.96 -10.23
CA ARG A 3 16.35 -30.19 -9.83
C ARG A 3 14.85 -29.99 -9.58
N ALA A 4 14.44 -28.84 -9.07
CA ALA A 4 13.02 -28.56 -8.83
C ALA A 4 12.27 -28.42 -10.16
N VAL A 5 12.88 -27.80 -11.18
CA VAL A 5 12.34 -27.75 -12.55
C VAL A 5 12.20 -29.15 -13.14
N GLU A 6 13.24 -29.98 -13.04
CA GLU A 6 13.22 -31.37 -13.52
C GLU A 6 12.08 -32.18 -12.89
N ASN A 7 11.78 -31.91 -11.62
CA ASN A 7 10.69 -32.54 -10.87
C ASN A 7 9.34 -31.81 -11.01
N ARG A 8 9.24 -30.79 -11.88
CA ARG A 8 8.02 -30.00 -12.12
C ARG A 8 7.43 -29.36 -10.85
N CYS A 9 8.30 -28.97 -9.91
CA CYS A 9 7.86 -28.25 -8.72
C CYS A 9 7.41 -26.83 -9.09
N GLU A 10 6.25 -26.42 -8.58
CA GLU A 10 5.75 -25.03 -8.75
C GLU A 10 6.46 -24.04 -7.82
N SER A 11 6.94 -24.52 -6.67
CA SER A 11 7.60 -23.68 -5.67
C SER A 11 8.71 -24.41 -4.94
N ILE A 12 9.65 -23.64 -4.40
CA ILE A 12 10.71 -24.11 -3.51
C ILE A 12 10.91 -23.13 -2.36
N ALA A 13 11.25 -23.65 -1.19
CA ALA A 13 11.70 -22.85 -0.05
C ALA A 13 13.03 -23.39 0.45
N PHE A 14 13.98 -22.49 0.72
CA PHE A 14 15.24 -22.87 1.34
C PHE A 14 15.75 -21.76 2.27
N PRO A 15 16.43 -22.13 3.37
CA PRO A 15 17.00 -21.14 4.27
C PRO A 15 18.21 -20.45 3.62
N LEU A 16 18.59 -19.27 4.13
CA LEU A 16 19.86 -18.63 3.78
C LEU A 16 21.04 -19.42 4.40
N ILE A 17 21.50 -20.47 3.71
CA ILE A 17 22.44 -21.48 4.23
C ILE A 17 23.80 -20.87 4.66
N SER A 18 24.33 -19.92 3.87
CA SER A 18 25.71 -19.45 4.04
C SER A 18 25.91 -18.40 5.14
N GLY A 19 24.85 -17.76 5.64
CA GLY A 19 24.95 -16.71 6.68
C GLY A 19 24.98 -17.24 8.13
N GLY A 20 24.87 -18.55 8.32
CA GLY A 20 24.83 -19.18 9.65
C GLY A 20 26.16 -19.78 10.08
N ILE A 21 26.42 -21.01 9.62
CA ILE A 21 27.50 -21.86 10.15
C ILE A 21 28.90 -21.56 9.59
N TYR A 22 28.99 -20.85 8.46
CA TYR A 22 30.26 -20.62 7.75
C TYR A 22 30.90 -19.25 8.02
N GLY A 23 30.27 -18.41 8.84
CA GLY A 23 30.78 -17.07 9.17
C GLY A 23 30.87 -16.09 7.99
N TYR A 24 30.26 -16.43 6.84
CA TYR A 24 30.19 -15.55 5.68
C TYR A 24 29.29 -14.35 6.01
N PRO A 25 29.66 -13.11 5.61
CA PRO A 25 28.85 -11.92 5.89
C PRO A 25 27.42 -12.12 5.43
N LYS A 26 26.46 -11.95 6.35
CA LYS A 26 25.06 -12.30 6.10
C LYS A 26 24.42 -11.45 5.00
N ASP A 27 24.85 -10.22 4.87
CA ASP A 27 24.45 -9.27 3.84
C ASP A 27 24.98 -9.63 2.45
N GLU A 28 26.23 -10.09 2.36
CA GLU A 28 26.76 -10.64 1.12
C GLU A 28 26.06 -11.94 0.76
N ALA A 29 25.83 -12.82 1.74
CA ALA A 29 25.12 -14.07 1.54
C ALA A 29 23.72 -13.82 0.94
N LEU A 30 22.99 -12.87 1.52
CA LEU A 30 21.66 -12.49 1.07
C LEU A 30 21.71 -11.91 -0.34
N ARG A 31 22.62 -10.95 -0.62
CA ARG A 31 22.76 -10.35 -1.95
C ARG A 31 23.07 -11.38 -3.03
N VAL A 32 24.03 -12.28 -2.77
CA VAL A 32 24.39 -13.35 -3.71
C VAL A 32 23.22 -14.31 -3.92
N ALA A 33 22.54 -14.72 -2.86
CA ALA A 33 21.38 -15.59 -2.97
C ALA A 33 20.25 -14.94 -3.77
N SER A 34 19.87 -13.70 -3.45
CA SER A 34 18.83 -12.95 -4.15
C SER A 34 19.17 -12.76 -5.62
N SER A 35 20.40 -12.36 -5.95
CA SER A 35 20.83 -12.20 -7.34
C SER A 35 20.80 -13.53 -8.11
N ALA A 36 21.29 -14.61 -7.52
CA ALA A 36 21.27 -15.93 -8.17
C ALA A 36 19.84 -16.46 -8.37
N ILE A 37 18.92 -16.17 -7.46
CA ILE A 37 17.50 -16.50 -7.59
C ILE A 37 16.87 -15.68 -8.71
N GLN A 38 17.08 -14.36 -8.73
CA GLN A 38 16.54 -13.48 -9.77
C GLN A 38 16.98 -13.92 -11.17
N SER A 39 18.29 -14.12 -11.37
CA SER A 39 18.83 -14.59 -12.66
C SER A 39 18.27 -15.95 -13.07
N PHE A 40 17.92 -16.81 -12.11
CA PHE A 40 17.27 -18.08 -12.42
C PHE A 40 15.82 -17.89 -12.87
N LEU A 41 15.09 -16.96 -12.24
CA LEU A 41 13.68 -16.67 -12.50
C LEU A 41 13.44 -15.82 -13.76
N ASP A 42 14.48 -15.21 -14.33
CA ASP A 42 14.39 -14.54 -15.63
C ASP A 42 13.91 -15.51 -16.72
N ASP A 43 14.43 -16.74 -16.70
CA ASP A 43 14.11 -17.78 -17.70
C ASP A 43 13.11 -18.84 -17.20
N HIS A 44 12.77 -18.86 -15.90
CA HIS A 44 11.94 -19.91 -15.30
C HIS A 44 10.79 -19.34 -14.47
N GLU A 45 9.59 -19.87 -14.70
CA GLU A 45 8.41 -19.57 -13.88
C GLU A 45 8.38 -20.49 -12.65
N MET A 46 8.75 -19.98 -11.48
CA MET A 46 8.75 -20.72 -10.21
C MET A 46 8.65 -19.77 -9.02
N THR A 47 7.91 -20.14 -7.98
CA THR A 47 7.93 -19.39 -6.72
C THR A 47 9.13 -19.82 -5.87
N VAL A 48 9.98 -18.88 -5.49
CA VAL A 48 11.14 -19.14 -4.63
C VAL A 48 11.01 -18.36 -3.33
N THR A 49 10.99 -19.08 -2.20
CA THR A 49 10.94 -18.48 -0.86
C THR A 49 12.30 -18.64 -0.18
N LEU A 50 12.97 -17.51 0.06
CA LEU A 50 14.21 -17.48 0.85
C LEU A 50 13.88 -17.24 2.32
N ALA A 51 14.16 -18.23 3.17
CA ALA A 51 13.91 -18.12 4.61
C ALA A 51 15.10 -17.43 5.30
N VAL A 52 14.89 -16.20 5.77
CA VAL A 52 15.89 -15.40 6.50
C VAL A 52 15.47 -15.28 7.95
N PHE A 53 16.23 -15.88 8.85
CA PHE A 53 15.91 -15.92 10.29
C PHE A 53 16.43 -14.71 11.07
N ASP A 54 17.43 -14.01 10.53
CA ASP A 54 18.13 -12.95 11.23
C ASP A 54 18.05 -11.64 10.45
N LYS A 55 17.49 -10.60 11.08
CA LYS A 55 17.40 -9.25 10.52
C LYS A 55 18.76 -8.63 10.23
N THR A 56 19.83 -9.07 10.91
CA THR A 56 21.20 -8.63 10.64
C THR A 56 21.71 -9.04 9.26
N ALA A 57 21.03 -9.97 8.58
CA ALA A 57 21.32 -10.28 7.18
C ALA A 57 20.98 -9.14 6.22
N PHE A 58 20.15 -8.19 6.64
CA PHE A 58 19.82 -7.01 5.84
C PHE A 58 20.69 -5.83 6.28
N THR A 59 21.86 -5.68 5.67
CA THR A 59 22.70 -4.50 5.88
C THR A 59 22.34 -3.44 4.84
N LEU A 60 21.42 -2.55 5.21
CA LEU A 60 21.13 -1.34 4.44
C LEU A 60 22.37 -0.42 4.48
N SER A 61 22.63 0.34 3.41
CA SER A 61 23.66 1.37 3.48
C SER A 61 23.32 2.36 4.60
N ARG A 62 24.32 2.81 5.37
CA ARG A 62 24.10 3.80 6.45
C ARG A 62 23.41 5.07 5.94
N GLU A 63 23.68 5.43 4.69
CA GLU A 63 23.04 6.54 3.99
C GLU A 63 21.54 6.30 3.75
N LEU A 64 21.16 5.16 3.17
CA LEU A 64 19.75 4.80 2.96
C LEU A 64 19.03 4.69 4.29
N GLN A 65 19.65 4.06 5.28
CA GLN A 65 19.07 3.93 6.61
C GLN A 65 18.82 5.30 7.24
N GLY A 66 19.83 6.17 7.28
CA GLY A 66 19.70 7.51 7.86
C GLY A 66 18.68 8.37 7.12
N ALA A 67 18.63 8.27 5.78
CA ALA A 67 17.65 9.01 4.98
C ALA A 67 16.21 8.54 5.23
N VAL A 68 15.99 7.22 5.33
CA VAL A 68 14.68 6.65 5.68
C VAL A 68 14.28 7.03 7.11
N GLU A 69 15.20 6.92 8.07
CA GLU A 69 14.96 7.32 9.48
C GLU A 69 14.58 8.79 9.58
N SER A 70 15.35 9.70 8.95
CA SER A 70 15.04 11.13 8.92
C SER A 70 13.66 11.41 8.31
N TYR A 71 13.34 10.74 7.20
CA TYR A 71 12.05 10.91 6.53
C TYR A 71 10.89 10.42 7.40
N ILE A 72 11.06 9.30 8.10
CA ILE A 72 10.07 8.77 9.04
C ILE A 72 9.87 9.76 10.19
N ASP A 73 10.94 10.28 10.79
CA ASP A 73 10.83 11.23 11.91
C ASP A 73 10.05 12.48 11.50
N GLU A 74 10.34 13.05 10.33
CA GLU A 74 9.64 14.22 9.80
C GLU A 74 8.16 13.93 9.46
N ASN A 75 7.86 12.77 8.86
CA ASN A 75 6.52 12.53 8.31
C ASN A 75 5.59 11.70 9.21
N TYR A 76 6.14 10.90 10.12
CA TYR A 76 5.41 9.98 10.99
C TYR A 76 5.36 10.45 12.45
N VAL A 77 6.49 10.87 13.02
CA VAL A 77 6.56 11.28 14.43
C VAL A 77 5.85 12.62 14.66
N LEU A 78 6.04 13.60 13.77
CA LEU A 78 5.33 14.88 13.84
C LEU A 78 3.80 14.70 13.77
N ALA A 79 3.31 13.83 12.88
CA ALA A 79 1.88 13.52 12.78
C ALA A 79 1.29 12.92 14.07
N ARG A 80 2.08 12.12 14.79
CA ARG A 80 1.69 11.57 16.10
C ARG A 80 1.70 12.64 17.19
N GLN A 81 2.73 13.49 17.22
CA GLN A 81 2.85 14.59 18.20
C GLN A 81 1.73 15.62 18.04
N ASP A 82 1.38 15.99 16.81
CA ASP A 82 0.28 16.92 16.54
C ASP A 82 -1.08 16.37 16.98
N ARG A 83 -1.35 15.10 16.70
CA ARG A 83 -2.57 14.43 17.18
C ARG A 83 -2.63 14.44 18.71
N GLN A 84 -1.52 14.12 19.37
CA GLN A 84 -1.46 14.04 20.81
C GLN A 84 -1.56 15.43 21.48
N ARG A 85 -1.04 16.47 20.83
CA ARG A 85 -1.22 17.87 21.23
C ARG A 85 -2.67 18.33 21.07
N ARG A 86 -3.33 17.98 19.96
CA ARG A 86 -4.77 18.27 19.76
C ARG A 86 -5.63 17.59 20.82
N LEU A 87 -5.43 16.29 21.06
CA LEU A 87 -6.15 15.55 22.11
C LEU A 87 -5.92 16.12 23.52
N ARG A 88 -4.71 16.63 23.80
CA ARG A 88 -4.39 17.26 25.08
C ARG A 88 -5.03 18.64 25.21
N ASN A 89 -5.10 19.41 24.12
CA ASN A 89 -5.77 20.71 24.08
C ASN A 89 -7.30 20.55 24.18
N GLU A 90 -7.89 19.58 23.47
CA GLU A 90 -9.33 19.26 23.53
C GLU A 90 -9.76 18.77 24.93
N GLN A 91 -8.91 18.00 25.63
CA GLN A 91 -9.17 17.64 27.03
C GLN A 91 -9.06 18.84 27.98
N SER A 92 -8.23 19.82 27.67
CA SER A 92 -8.08 21.03 28.49
C SER A 92 -9.30 21.95 28.34
N GLU A 93 -9.89 22.04 27.14
CA GLU A 93 -11.12 22.81 26.88
C GLU A 93 -12.39 22.20 27.51
N SER A 94 -12.40 20.90 27.82
CA SER A 94 -13.51 20.25 28.54
C SER A 94 -13.51 20.47 30.08
N LEU A 95 -12.48 21.12 30.63
CA LEU A 95 -12.30 21.33 32.07
C LEU A 95 -12.43 22.80 32.51
N GLU A 96 -12.71 23.73 31.58
CA GLU A 96 -13.07 25.12 31.93
C GLU A 96 -14.56 25.22 32.29
N GLU A 97 -14.84 24.94 33.56
CA GLU A 97 -15.79 25.65 34.43
C GLU A 97 -17.11 26.15 33.80
N TYR A 98 -18.08 25.24 33.68
CA TYR A 98 -19.50 25.60 33.62
C TYR A 98 -19.92 26.06 35.02
N ASP A 99 -19.89 27.36 35.25
CA ASP A 99 -20.31 28.02 36.50
C ASP A 99 -21.83 27.88 36.69
N PHE A 100 -22.28 26.74 37.21
CA PHE A 100 -23.69 26.43 37.47
C PHE A 100 -24.12 26.99 38.83
N ARG A 101 -24.57 28.25 38.86
CA ARG A 101 -25.33 28.82 39.99
C ARG A 101 -26.80 28.35 39.93
N PRO A 102 -27.38 27.78 41.00
CA PRO A 102 -28.77 27.35 40.98
C PRO A 102 -29.70 28.50 41.37
N SER A 103 -30.58 28.96 40.46
CA SER A 103 -31.88 29.53 40.82
C SER A 103 -32.77 29.79 39.60
N VAL A 104 -33.85 29.01 39.49
CA VAL A 104 -35.27 29.42 39.37
C VAL A 104 -36.00 28.35 38.54
N THR A 105 -36.93 27.68 39.23
CA THR A 105 -37.91 26.74 38.68
C THR A 105 -38.65 27.32 37.47
N VAL A 106 -38.60 26.65 36.32
CA VAL A 106 -39.61 26.81 35.26
C VAL A 106 -40.10 25.44 34.81
N LYS A 107 -41.40 25.23 34.96
CA LYS A 107 -42.14 24.02 34.58
C LYS A 107 -42.21 23.90 33.05
N TYR A 108 -41.92 22.73 32.50
CA TYR A 108 -42.19 22.44 31.09
C TYR A 108 -43.70 22.25 30.87
N SER A 109 -44.30 23.09 30.03
CA SER A 109 -45.59 22.83 29.40
C SER A 109 -45.33 22.15 28.04
N LEU A 110 -45.82 20.92 27.87
CA LEU A 110 -45.94 20.27 26.56
C LEU A 110 -47.02 21.01 25.76
N ARG A 111 -46.65 21.77 24.71
CA ARG A 111 -47.51 22.05 23.53
C ARG A 111 -46.80 22.90 22.45
N ASP A 112 -47.14 22.55 21.21
CA ASP A 112 -47.09 23.31 19.95
C ASP A 112 -45.85 23.15 19.04
N ASN A 113 -45.81 22.01 18.32
CA ASN A 113 -45.19 21.93 16.99
C ASN A 113 -46.17 22.46 15.92
N PRO A 114 -45.75 23.29 14.95
CA PRO A 114 -46.57 23.63 13.79
C PRO A 114 -46.71 22.43 12.83
N PRO A 115 -47.82 22.32 12.07
CA PRO A 115 -48.11 21.15 11.24
C PRO A 115 -47.24 21.13 9.97
N VAL A 116 -46.63 19.97 9.72
CA VAL A 116 -45.97 19.61 8.47
C VAL A 116 -47.07 19.37 7.42
N THR A 117 -47.18 20.25 6.43
CA THR A 117 -48.05 20.04 5.27
C THR A 117 -47.41 19.02 4.33
N SER A 118 -48.12 17.92 4.11
CA SER A 118 -47.80 16.89 3.11
C SER A 118 -48.07 17.41 1.70
N ALA A 119 -47.05 17.97 1.06
CA ALA A 119 -47.01 18.11 -0.40
C ALA A 119 -46.24 16.91 -0.98
N ALA A 120 -46.93 16.09 -1.76
CA ALA A 120 -46.34 14.94 -2.46
C ALA A 120 -45.18 15.41 -3.38
N PRO A 121 -44.01 14.74 -3.38
CA PRO A 121 -42.96 15.05 -4.34
C PRO A 121 -43.46 14.76 -5.76
N GLN A 122 -43.40 15.78 -6.62
CA GLN A 122 -43.63 15.64 -8.06
C GLN A 122 -42.59 14.68 -8.66
N ALA A 123 -43.03 13.95 -9.68
CA ALA A 123 -42.38 12.83 -10.35
C ALA A 123 -40.84 12.89 -10.38
N LEU A 124 -40.21 11.90 -9.74
CA LEU A 124 -38.83 11.53 -10.03
C LEU A 124 -38.72 11.24 -11.53
N ALA A 125 -37.77 11.88 -12.21
CA ALA A 125 -37.29 11.42 -13.51
C ALA A 125 -36.97 9.91 -13.44
N PRO A 126 -37.14 9.14 -14.53
CA PRO A 126 -36.91 7.70 -14.51
C PRO A 126 -35.52 7.41 -13.97
N TYR A 127 -35.46 6.69 -12.86
CA TYR A 127 -34.23 6.28 -12.16
C TYR A 127 -33.18 5.67 -13.12
N GLU A 128 -33.64 5.05 -14.20
CA GLU A 128 -32.82 4.43 -15.25
C GLU A 128 -31.99 5.45 -16.06
N ALA A 129 -32.54 6.63 -16.38
CA ALA A 129 -31.82 7.68 -17.10
C ALA A 129 -30.75 8.37 -16.21
N ALA A 130 -31.00 8.42 -14.90
CA ALA A 130 -29.99 8.88 -13.95
C ALA A 130 -28.85 7.85 -13.80
N ALA A 131 -29.16 6.55 -13.77
CA ALA A 131 -28.16 5.48 -13.65
C ALA A 131 -27.19 5.43 -14.84
N GLU A 132 -27.67 5.65 -16.07
CA GLU A 132 -26.80 5.79 -17.26
C GLU A 132 -25.88 7.01 -17.15
N SER A 133 -26.40 8.15 -16.68
CA SER A 133 -25.60 9.36 -16.44
C SER A 133 -24.57 9.22 -15.31
N PHE A 134 -24.75 8.29 -14.37
CA PHE A 134 -23.78 8.01 -13.31
C PHE A 134 -22.60 7.14 -13.79
N ALA A 135 -22.83 6.24 -14.76
CA ALA A 135 -21.77 5.41 -15.33
C ALA A 135 -20.72 6.25 -16.07
N ASP A 136 -21.16 7.32 -16.75
CA ASP A 136 -20.27 8.30 -17.41
C ASP A 136 -19.48 9.19 -16.43
N LEU A 137 -19.85 9.17 -15.13
CA LEU A 137 -19.13 9.87 -14.05
C LEU A 137 -18.10 8.99 -13.35
N LEU A 138 -18.06 7.69 -13.63
CA LEU A 138 -17.14 6.76 -12.98
C LEU A 138 -15.75 6.88 -13.60
N ASP A 139 -14.72 6.93 -12.75
CA ASP A 139 -13.33 6.88 -13.16
C ASP A 139 -13.04 5.59 -13.97
N GLU A 140 -12.05 5.66 -14.87
CA GLU A 140 -11.50 4.51 -15.60
C GLU A 140 -11.25 3.31 -14.65
N PRO A 141 -11.70 2.07 -15.00
CA PRO A 141 -11.42 0.89 -14.18
C PRO A 141 -9.93 0.69 -13.96
N PHE A 142 -9.55 0.24 -12.75
CA PHE A 142 -8.15 0.02 -12.38
C PHE A 142 -7.35 -0.81 -13.40
N SER A 143 -7.94 -1.89 -13.92
CA SER A 143 -7.27 -2.76 -14.90
C SER A 143 -6.91 -2.02 -16.17
N ASP A 144 -7.79 -1.14 -16.63
CA ASP A 144 -7.64 -0.43 -17.91
C ASP A 144 -6.59 0.67 -17.75
N ALA A 145 -6.65 1.40 -16.63
CA ALA A 145 -5.63 2.38 -16.28
C ALA A 145 -4.25 1.75 -16.11
N LEU A 146 -4.17 0.57 -15.48
CA LEU A 146 -2.93 -0.17 -15.34
C LEU A 146 -2.37 -0.57 -16.71
N LEU A 147 -3.19 -1.11 -17.61
CA LEU A 147 -2.75 -1.52 -18.95
C LEU A 147 -2.29 -0.33 -19.79
N ARG A 148 -3.03 0.78 -19.74
CA ARG A 148 -2.62 2.04 -20.38
C ARG A 148 -1.28 2.54 -19.84
N LEU A 149 -1.03 2.43 -18.53
CA LEU A 149 0.26 2.78 -17.94
C LEU A 149 1.38 1.85 -18.41
N ILE A 150 1.14 0.54 -18.47
CA ILE A 150 2.08 -0.46 -18.99
C ILE A 150 2.51 -0.09 -20.42
N ASP A 151 1.54 0.17 -21.29
CA ASP A 151 1.79 0.58 -22.68
C ASP A 151 2.56 1.90 -22.76
N SER A 152 2.16 2.90 -21.95
CA SER A 152 2.83 4.22 -21.93
C SER A 152 4.27 4.18 -21.43
N LYS A 153 4.60 3.23 -20.54
CA LYS A 153 5.97 3.00 -20.06
C LYS A 153 6.77 2.09 -21.00
N GLY A 154 6.15 1.56 -22.07
CA GLY A 154 6.79 0.67 -23.03
C GLY A 154 7.23 -0.67 -22.42
N MET A 155 6.53 -1.13 -21.38
CA MET A 155 6.84 -2.39 -20.70
C MET A 155 5.91 -3.50 -21.18
N THR A 156 6.40 -4.73 -21.14
CA THR A 156 5.56 -5.92 -21.35
C THR A 156 4.92 -6.37 -20.03
N ASP A 157 3.77 -7.04 -20.13
CA ASP A 157 3.14 -7.70 -18.98
C ASP A 157 4.12 -8.57 -18.17
N VAL A 158 5.02 -9.27 -18.87
CA VAL A 158 6.03 -10.15 -18.26
C VAL A 158 7.02 -9.37 -17.40
N GLU A 159 7.57 -8.29 -17.95
CA GLU A 159 8.47 -7.42 -17.20
C GLU A 159 7.79 -6.83 -15.98
N VAL A 160 6.52 -6.42 -16.11
CA VAL A 160 5.77 -5.76 -15.04
C VAL A 160 5.53 -6.71 -13.87
N TYR A 161 4.99 -7.92 -14.10
CA TYR A 161 4.71 -8.83 -12.98
C TYR A 161 5.99 -9.37 -12.34
N LYS A 162 7.06 -9.62 -13.13
CA LYS A 162 8.36 -10.03 -12.57
C LYS A 162 8.98 -8.92 -11.72
N ARG A 163 8.96 -7.67 -12.20
CA ARG A 163 9.43 -6.50 -11.43
C ARG A 163 8.57 -6.20 -10.20
N ALA A 164 7.28 -6.50 -10.26
CA ALA A 164 6.36 -6.38 -9.13
C ALA A 164 6.47 -7.56 -8.14
N ASN A 165 7.33 -8.54 -8.41
CA ASN A 165 7.49 -9.77 -7.63
C ASN A 165 6.13 -10.50 -7.46
N LEU A 166 5.39 -10.69 -8.55
CA LEU A 166 4.08 -11.36 -8.60
C LEU A 166 4.16 -12.63 -9.44
N ASP A 167 3.35 -13.64 -9.10
CA ASP A 167 3.12 -14.78 -9.98
C ASP A 167 2.31 -14.34 -11.23
N ARG A 168 2.69 -14.85 -12.40
CA ARG A 168 1.94 -14.74 -13.65
C ARG A 168 0.44 -15.06 -13.51
N LYS A 169 0.07 -16.07 -12.72
CA LYS A 169 -1.34 -16.43 -12.44
C LYS A 169 -2.08 -15.31 -11.71
N HIS A 170 -1.41 -14.65 -10.77
CA HIS A 170 -1.98 -13.50 -10.04
C HIS A 170 -2.16 -12.32 -10.99
N PHE A 171 -1.14 -11.98 -11.77
CA PHE A 171 -1.21 -10.91 -12.76
C PHE A 171 -2.28 -11.17 -13.84
N SER A 172 -2.45 -12.42 -14.26
CA SER A 172 -3.49 -12.79 -15.24
C SER A 172 -4.90 -12.50 -14.73
N LYS A 173 -5.15 -12.61 -13.41
CA LYS A 173 -6.45 -12.25 -12.80
C LYS A 173 -6.66 -10.73 -12.79
N ILE A 174 -5.60 -9.97 -12.51
CA ILE A 174 -5.60 -8.51 -12.58
C ILE A 174 -5.96 -8.05 -14.00
N ARG A 175 -5.25 -8.58 -14.99
CA ARG A 175 -5.46 -8.22 -16.40
C ARG A 175 -6.85 -8.61 -16.92
N ALA A 176 -7.44 -9.69 -16.42
CA ALA A 176 -8.74 -10.16 -16.90
C ALA A 176 -9.90 -9.17 -16.63
N GLY A 177 -9.73 -8.19 -15.73
CA GLY A 177 -10.68 -7.08 -15.55
C GLY A 177 -12.08 -7.48 -15.05
N LYS A 178 -12.31 -8.74 -14.64
CA LYS A 178 -13.63 -9.28 -14.25
C LYS A 178 -14.09 -8.82 -12.85
N GLY A 179 -13.95 -7.53 -12.54
CA GLY A 179 -14.20 -6.98 -11.20
C GLY A 179 -13.20 -7.44 -10.14
N TYR A 180 -12.07 -8.04 -10.55
CA TYR A 180 -11.00 -8.41 -9.63
C TYR A 180 -10.26 -7.15 -9.19
N MET A 181 -10.27 -6.87 -7.88
CA MET A 181 -9.51 -5.77 -7.30
C MET A 181 -8.32 -6.33 -6.50
N PRO A 182 -7.07 -6.07 -6.92
CA PRO A 182 -5.91 -6.46 -6.13
C PRO A 182 -5.86 -5.69 -4.80
N GLY A 183 -5.21 -6.28 -3.80
CA GLY A 183 -5.00 -5.59 -2.52
C GLY A 183 -4.01 -4.43 -2.65
N LYS A 184 -4.06 -3.49 -1.69
CA LYS A 184 -3.20 -2.29 -1.65
C LYS A 184 -1.73 -2.58 -1.91
N LYS A 185 -1.16 -3.62 -1.28
CA LYS A 185 0.25 -4.00 -1.42
C LYS A 185 0.61 -4.37 -2.86
N THR A 186 -0.29 -5.06 -3.56
CA THR A 186 -0.12 -5.46 -4.95
C THR A 186 -0.19 -4.24 -5.87
N VAL A 187 -1.12 -3.31 -5.62
CA VAL A 187 -1.18 -2.05 -6.38
C VAL A 187 0.09 -1.21 -6.19
N ILE A 188 0.59 -1.12 -4.96
CA ILE A 188 1.88 -0.46 -4.67
C ILE A 188 3.03 -1.15 -5.39
N ALA A 189 3.08 -2.49 -5.38
CA ALA A 189 4.10 -3.26 -6.08
C ALA A 189 4.07 -3.00 -7.60
N LEU A 190 2.88 -2.89 -8.21
CA LEU A 190 2.72 -2.53 -9.61
C LEU A 190 3.17 -1.09 -9.90
N ALA A 191 2.82 -0.13 -9.03
CA ALA A 191 3.28 1.25 -9.16
C ALA A 191 4.81 1.36 -9.11
N ILE A 192 5.45 0.58 -8.24
CA ILE A 192 6.91 0.48 -8.14
C ILE A 192 7.49 -0.20 -9.39
N ALA A 193 6.90 -1.31 -9.85
CA ALA A 193 7.36 -2.03 -11.04
C ALA A 193 7.40 -1.11 -12.27
N LEU A 194 6.35 -0.30 -12.44
CA LEU A 194 6.17 0.68 -13.51
C LEU A 194 6.97 1.98 -13.31
N ARG A 195 7.66 2.14 -12.18
CA ARG A 195 8.43 3.35 -11.83
C ARG A 195 7.58 4.62 -11.93
N LEU A 196 6.35 4.55 -11.40
CA LEU A 196 5.39 5.65 -11.47
C LEU A 196 5.85 6.81 -10.60
N SER A 197 5.76 8.02 -11.14
CA SER A 197 5.95 9.25 -10.38
C SER A 197 4.96 9.36 -9.20
N PRO A 198 5.21 10.21 -8.20
CA PRO A 198 4.30 10.37 -7.06
C PRO A 198 2.85 10.73 -7.44
N GLY A 199 2.66 11.44 -8.57
CA GLY A 199 1.34 11.74 -9.12
C GLY A 199 0.69 10.50 -9.73
N GLU A 200 1.35 9.86 -10.69
CA GLU A 200 0.87 8.63 -11.35
C GLU A 200 0.55 7.51 -10.34
N ALA A 201 1.42 7.32 -9.33
CA ALA A 201 1.21 6.32 -8.29
C ALA A 201 -0.04 6.62 -7.44
N ARG A 202 -0.27 7.90 -7.12
CA ARG A 202 -1.47 8.33 -6.37
C ARG A 202 -2.73 8.09 -7.18
N ASP A 203 -2.71 8.41 -8.46
CA ASP A 203 -3.87 8.24 -9.35
C ASP A 203 -4.20 6.76 -9.53
N LEU A 204 -3.20 5.92 -9.76
CA LEU A 204 -3.37 4.46 -9.86
C LEU A 204 -3.91 3.85 -8.56
N LEU A 205 -3.38 4.28 -7.41
CA LEU A 205 -3.90 3.85 -6.11
C LEU A 205 -5.35 4.28 -5.91
N ARG A 206 -5.70 5.52 -6.31
CA ARG A 206 -7.06 6.05 -6.21
C ARG A 206 -8.05 5.25 -7.04
N GLN A 207 -7.67 4.87 -8.26
CA GLN A 207 -8.49 4.01 -9.14
C GLN A 207 -8.73 2.62 -8.54
N ALA A 208 -7.80 2.12 -7.72
CA ALA A 208 -7.99 0.89 -6.95
C ALA A 208 -8.68 1.10 -5.59
N GLY A 209 -9.07 2.33 -5.23
CA GLY A 209 -9.72 2.66 -3.96
C GLY A 209 -8.77 2.78 -2.76
N PHE A 210 -7.47 3.02 -3.00
CA PHE A 210 -6.46 3.14 -1.95
C PHE A 210 -5.81 4.52 -1.92
N ALA A 211 -5.22 4.85 -0.76
CA ALA A 211 -4.36 6.02 -0.58
C ALA A 211 -3.20 5.69 0.37
N LEU A 212 -2.08 6.38 0.23
CA LEU A 212 -0.97 6.32 1.19
C LEU A 212 -1.25 7.29 2.35
N SER A 213 -1.29 6.75 3.56
CA SER A 213 -1.57 7.47 4.80
C SER A 213 -0.29 7.78 5.56
N ARG A 214 -0.08 9.05 5.91
CA ARG A 214 1.04 9.47 6.77
C ARG A 214 0.97 8.91 8.19
N SER A 215 -0.17 8.33 8.59
CA SER A 215 -0.34 7.69 9.91
C SER A 215 0.07 6.21 9.92
N GLN A 216 0.50 5.65 8.80
CA GLN A 216 0.94 4.25 8.70
C GLN A 216 2.42 4.22 8.32
N LEU A 217 3.24 3.56 9.15
CA LEU A 217 4.69 3.47 8.91
C LEU A 217 4.99 2.81 7.56
N PHE A 218 4.27 1.73 7.22
CA PHE A 218 4.31 1.11 5.90
C PHE A 218 4.15 2.13 4.77
N ASP A 219 3.10 2.95 4.79
CA ASP A 219 2.82 3.93 3.75
C ASP A 219 3.87 5.05 3.70
N VAL A 220 4.40 5.49 4.84
CA VAL A 220 5.48 6.50 4.92
C VAL A 220 6.77 5.97 4.28
N ILE A 221 7.12 4.71 4.54
CA ILE A 221 8.26 4.05 3.89
C ILE A 221 8.03 4.00 2.38
N ILE A 222 6.85 3.56 1.91
CA ILE A 222 6.54 3.53 0.47
C ILE A 222 6.65 4.92 -0.16
N GLN A 223 6.12 5.96 0.50
CA GLN A 223 6.16 7.32 0.00
C GLN A 223 7.61 7.81 -0.16
N TYR A 224 8.49 7.53 0.81
CA TYR A 224 9.92 7.85 0.70
C TYR A 224 10.53 7.28 -0.58
N PHE A 225 10.29 6.00 -0.87
CA PHE A 225 10.88 5.33 -2.03
C PHE A 225 10.37 5.91 -3.36
N ILE A 226 9.06 6.18 -3.45
CA ILE A 226 8.45 6.80 -4.63
C ILE A 226 8.98 8.22 -4.84
N ASP A 227 9.04 9.04 -3.78
CA ASP A 227 9.49 10.43 -3.85
C ASP A 227 10.98 10.55 -4.25
N ASN A 228 11.81 9.58 -3.84
CA ASN A 228 13.23 9.52 -4.19
C ASN A 228 13.50 8.76 -5.50
N GLY A 229 12.47 8.30 -6.21
CA GLY A 229 12.62 7.57 -7.47
C GLY A 229 13.32 6.22 -7.35
N ARG A 230 13.26 5.60 -6.16
CA ARG A 230 13.90 4.31 -5.86
C ARG A 230 12.86 3.20 -5.96
N TYR A 231 12.89 2.50 -7.08
CA TYR A 231 11.86 1.52 -7.46
C TYR A 231 12.35 0.07 -7.49
N ASP A 232 13.37 -0.25 -6.69
CA ASP A 232 13.78 -1.64 -6.48
C ASP A 232 12.92 -2.26 -5.37
N ILE A 233 12.04 -3.19 -5.75
CA ILE A 233 11.12 -3.84 -4.83
C ILE A 233 11.85 -4.65 -3.74
N PHE A 234 13.03 -5.18 -4.05
CA PHE A 234 13.80 -5.96 -3.09
C PHE A 234 14.38 -5.04 -2.04
N GLU A 235 15.02 -3.94 -2.46
CA GLU A 235 15.53 -2.90 -1.54
C GLU A 235 14.42 -2.34 -0.64
N ILE A 236 13.24 -2.08 -1.19
CA ILE A 236 12.06 -1.65 -0.42
C ILE A 236 11.69 -2.72 0.60
N ASN A 237 11.63 -3.98 0.19
CA ASN A 237 11.33 -5.10 1.07
C ASN A 237 12.37 -5.30 2.17
N GLU A 238 13.65 -5.02 1.94
CA GLU A 238 14.67 -5.05 2.99
C GLU A 238 14.37 -4.03 4.09
N VAL A 239 14.00 -2.80 3.70
CA VAL A 239 13.60 -1.75 4.65
C VAL A 239 12.31 -2.15 5.37
N LEU A 240 11.29 -2.59 4.64
CA LEU A 240 10.02 -3.02 5.24
C LEU A 240 10.23 -4.16 6.24
N PHE A 241 11.05 -5.15 5.90
CA PHE A 241 11.40 -6.26 6.78
C PHE A 241 12.08 -5.79 8.06
N LYS A 242 13.02 -4.83 7.96
CA LYS A 242 13.71 -4.26 9.12
C LYS A 242 12.74 -3.60 10.10
N TYR A 243 11.72 -2.91 9.60
CA TYR A 243 10.68 -2.24 10.39
C TYR A 243 9.46 -3.12 10.72
N ASP A 244 9.54 -4.45 10.52
CA ASP A 244 8.44 -5.40 10.75
C ASP A 244 7.15 -5.04 9.99
N GLN A 245 7.31 -4.41 8.82
CA GLN A 245 6.19 -4.04 7.96
C GLN A 245 5.90 -5.14 6.93
N PRO A 246 4.65 -5.23 6.44
CA PRO A 246 4.30 -6.17 5.39
C PRO A 246 5.13 -5.96 4.12
N LEU A 247 5.63 -7.06 3.52
CA LEU A 247 6.36 -7.01 2.25
C LEU A 247 5.44 -6.75 1.05
N LEU A 248 6.03 -6.18 0.01
CA LEU A 248 5.48 -6.02 -1.32
C LEU A 248 5.76 -7.25 -2.19
N GLY A 249 4.91 -7.45 -3.19
CA GLY A 249 4.92 -8.66 -4.01
C GLY A 249 4.23 -9.84 -3.30
N GLY A 250 3.99 -10.91 -4.07
CA GLY A 250 3.18 -12.05 -3.64
C GLY A 250 2.52 -12.78 -4.82
#